data_AF-A0A0Q8RWH7-F1
#
_entry.id   AF-A0A0Q8RWH7-F1
#
_cell.length_a   1.000
_cell.length_b   1.000
_cell.length_c   1.000
_cell.angle_alpha   90.00
_cell.angle_beta   90.00
_cell.angle_gamma   90.00
#
_symmetry.space_group_name_H-M   'P 1'
#
loop_
_entity.id
_entity.type
_entity.pdbx_description
1 polymer ?
#
loop_
_entity_poly.entity_id
_entity_poly.type
_entity_poly.pdbx_seq_one_letter_code
_entity_poly.pdbx_strand_id
1 'polypeptide(L)'
;MLLGACQGPKAQAGAEKDKAAAVAAGQSYDGDGPNERIGAARDRAADAAEDAREAEAEAIEKERDSIRSAADIEAERLEQEAKAVRKAADERADAVEGGPGR
;
A
#
# COMPACT_ATOMS: atom_id res chain seq x y z
N MET A 1 -8.80 -16.08 34.32
CA MET A 1 -9.12 -15.55 32.98
C MET A 1 -7.94 -14.71 32.51
N LEU A 2 -7.20 -15.18 31.50
CA LEU A 2 -6.16 -14.41 30.80
C LEU A 2 -6.84 -13.59 29.68
N LEU A 3 -7.32 -12.38 29.96
CA LEU A 3 -7.91 -11.50 28.93
C LEU A 3 -7.19 -10.15 28.77
N GLY A 4 -6.32 -9.77 29.70
CA GLY A 4 -5.66 -8.46 29.65
C GLY A 4 -4.58 -8.29 28.58
N ALA A 5 -4.13 -9.36 27.91
CA ALA A 5 -2.98 -9.31 27.00
C ALA A 5 -3.35 -9.21 25.50
N CYS A 6 -4.63 -9.33 25.14
CA CYS A 6 -5.09 -9.29 23.74
C CYS A 6 -6.01 -8.10 23.43
N GLN A 7 -6.15 -7.14 24.34
CA GLN A 7 -7.06 -6.01 24.20
C GLN A 7 -6.34 -4.75 23.75
N GLY A 8 -6.88 -4.12 22.70
CA GLY A 8 -6.39 -2.85 22.16
C GLY A 8 -6.55 -1.68 23.14
N PRO A 9 -5.92 -0.53 22.84
CA PRO A 9 -5.82 0.58 23.78
C PRO A 9 -7.19 1.17 24.16
N LYS A 10 -8.17 1.19 23.25
CA LYS A 10 -9.52 1.71 23.59
C LYS A 10 -10.29 0.71 24.44
N ALA A 11 -10.13 -0.59 24.22
CA ALA A 11 -10.69 -1.64 25.07
C ALA A 11 -10.16 -1.53 26.50
N GLN A 12 -8.84 -1.35 26.66
CA GLN A 12 -8.21 -1.16 27.99
C GLN A 12 -8.75 0.08 28.70
N ALA A 13 -8.83 1.23 28.00
CA ALA A 13 -9.42 2.45 28.56
C ALA A 13 -10.91 2.27 28.93
N GLY A 14 -11.63 1.41 28.20
CA GLY A 14 -12.99 1.03 28.53
C GLY A 14 -13.08 0.18 29.80
N ALA A 15 -12.23 -0.85 29.90
CA ALA A 15 -12.15 -1.73 31.06
C ALA A 15 -11.81 -0.97 32.34
N GLU A 16 -10.92 0.03 32.27
CA GLU A 16 -10.62 0.89 33.43
C GLU A 16 -11.83 1.67 33.92
N LYS A 17 -12.65 2.21 33.00
CA LYS A 17 -13.89 2.91 33.35
C LYS A 17 -14.91 1.97 33.98
N ASP A 18 -15.06 0.78 33.41
CA ASP A 18 -15.99 -0.23 33.94
C ASP A 18 -15.56 -0.71 35.32
N LYS A 19 -14.25 -0.92 35.52
CA LYS A 19 -13.67 -1.27 36.82
C LYS A 19 -13.88 -0.17 37.85
N ALA A 20 -13.67 1.09 37.49
CA ALA A 20 -13.92 2.22 38.38
C ALA A 20 -15.41 2.32 38.79
N ALA A 21 -16.32 2.11 37.83
CA ALA A 21 -17.76 2.10 38.10
C ALA A 21 -18.18 0.95 39.02
N ALA A 22 -17.65 -0.26 38.80
CA ALA A 22 -17.90 -1.42 39.65
C ALA A 22 -17.40 -1.18 41.09
N VAL A 23 -16.19 -0.64 41.25
CA VAL A 23 -15.63 -0.28 42.56
C VAL A 23 -16.51 0.76 43.27
N ALA A 24 -16.96 1.80 42.56
CA ALA A 24 -17.86 2.82 43.12
C ALA A 24 -19.23 2.24 43.54
N ALA A 25 -19.71 1.20 42.85
CA ALA A 25 -20.93 0.48 43.18
C ALA A 25 -20.74 -0.60 44.27
N GLY A 26 -19.52 -0.81 44.77
CA GLY A 26 -19.20 -1.90 45.70
C GLY A 26 -19.32 -3.29 45.07
N GLN A 27 -19.26 -3.37 43.74
CA GLN A 27 -19.35 -4.60 42.97
C GLN A 27 -17.97 -5.06 42.51
N SER A 28 -17.79 -6.38 42.36
CA SER A 28 -16.62 -6.93 41.69
C SER A 28 -16.67 -6.65 40.19
N TYR A 29 -15.50 -6.45 39.59
CA TYR A 29 -15.37 -6.34 38.14
C TYR A 29 -14.72 -7.61 37.58
N ASP A 30 -15.47 -8.34 36.75
CA ASP A 30 -15.04 -9.63 36.20
C ASP A 30 -14.61 -9.54 34.71
N GLY A 31 -14.63 -8.35 34.12
CA GLY A 31 -14.33 -8.11 32.69
C GLY A 31 -15.58 -7.95 31.82
N ASP A 32 -15.37 -7.70 30.53
CA ASP A 32 -16.41 -7.57 29.50
C ASP A 32 -17.47 -6.47 29.80
N GLY A 33 -17.03 -5.40 30.44
CA GLY A 33 -17.89 -4.26 30.71
C GLY A 33 -18.36 -3.53 29.43
N PRO A 34 -19.43 -2.73 29.51
CA PRO A 34 -19.97 -2.02 28.35
C PRO A 34 -18.95 -1.07 27.70
N ASN A 35 -18.12 -0.39 28.49
CA ASN A 35 -17.10 0.50 27.94
C ASN A 35 -15.94 -0.29 27.32
N GLU A 36 -15.53 -1.41 27.91
CA GLU A 36 -14.54 -2.35 27.36
C GLU A 36 -14.98 -2.84 25.98
N ARG A 37 -16.24 -3.29 25.83
CA ARG A 37 -16.78 -3.76 24.55
C ARG A 37 -16.84 -2.67 23.48
N ILE A 38 -17.25 -1.46 23.86
CA ILE A 38 -17.24 -0.30 22.96
C ILE A 38 -15.81 0.00 22.52
N GLY A 39 -14.86 -0.03 23.45
CA GLY A 39 -13.44 0.13 23.16
C GLY A 39 -12.93 -0.91 22.17
N ALA A 40 -13.20 -2.19 22.41
CA ALA A 40 -12.80 -3.29 21.54
C ALA A 40 -13.43 -3.21 20.15
N ALA A 41 -14.66 -2.70 20.01
CA ALA A 41 -15.26 -2.44 18.71
C ALA A 41 -14.54 -1.30 17.96
N ARG A 42 -14.12 -0.24 18.69
CA ARG A 42 -13.37 0.88 18.11
C ARG A 42 -11.92 0.54 17.77
N ASP A 43 -11.32 -0.41 18.47
CA ASP A 43 -9.99 -0.94 18.14
C ASP A 43 -10.08 -1.75 16.84
N ARG A 44 -10.99 -2.74 16.78
CA ARG A 44 -11.23 -3.51 15.55
C ARG A 44 -11.56 -2.66 14.33
N ALA A 45 -12.33 -1.58 14.52
CA ALA A 45 -12.64 -0.65 13.44
C ALA A 45 -11.42 0.17 12.99
N ALA A 46 -10.48 0.46 13.89
CA ALA A 46 -9.24 1.13 13.54
C ALA A 46 -8.31 0.18 12.79
N ASP A 47 -8.12 -1.04 13.28
CA ASP A 47 -7.31 -2.08 12.63
C ASP A 47 -7.82 -2.36 11.20
N ALA A 48 -9.13 -2.57 11.04
CA ALA A 48 -9.71 -2.79 9.71
C ALA A 48 -9.56 -1.58 8.76
N ALA A 49 -9.51 -0.36 9.30
CA ALA A 49 -9.27 0.83 8.49
C ALA A 49 -7.80 0.96 8.11
N GLU A 50 -6.88 0.49 8.94
CA GLU A 50 -5.45 0.42 8.64
C GLU A 50 -5.18 -0.63 7.56
N ASP A 51 -5.71 -1.85 7.72
CA ASP A 51 -5.61 -2.94 6.73
C ASP A 51 -6.13 -2.50 5.35
N ALA A 52 -7.26 -1.76 5.33
CA ALA A 52 -7.82 -1.24 4.08
C ALA A 52 -6.90 -0.23 3.39
N ARG A 53 -6.22 0.63 4.16
CA ARG A 53 -5.27 1.62 3.62
C ARG A 53 -4.00 0.94 3.11
N GLU A 54 -3.51 -0.07 3.81
CA GLU A 54 -2.35 -0.86 3.37
C GLU A 54 -2.67 -1.58 2.06
N ALA A 55 -3.84 -2.22 1.96
CA ALA A 55 -4.29 -2.86 0.73
C ALA A 55 -4.44 -1.87 -0.44
N GLU A 56 -4.95 -0.66 -0.19
CA GLU A 56 -5.02 0.40 -1.19
C GLU A 56 -3.62 0.85 -1.64
N ALA A 57 -2.70 1.03 -0.69
CA ALA A 57 -1.32 1.42 -1.00
C ALA A 57 -0.60 0.35 -1.83
N GLU A 58 -0.76 -0.94 -1.50
CA GLU A 58 -0.21 -2.03 -2.31
C GLU A 58 -0.79 -2.06 -3.73
N ALA A 59 -2.09 -1.78 -3.89
CA ALA A 59 -2.73 -1.73 -5.20
C ALA A 59 -2.14 -0.60 -6.05
N ILE A 60 -1.98 0.59 -5.46
CA ILE A 60 -1.36 1.76 -6.13
C ILE A 60 0.09 1.45 -6.50
N GLU A 61 0.86 0.80 -5.62
CA GLU A 61 2.23 0.40 -5.90
C GLU A 61 2.32 -0.58 -7.09
N LYS A 62 1.45 -1.60 -7.12
CA LYS A 62 1.37 -2.54 -8.25
C LYS A 62 1.01 -1.83 -9.56
N GLU A 63 0.08 -0.88 -9.52
CA GLU A 63 -0.28 -0.10 -10.70
C GLU A 63 0.89 0.77 -11.18
N ARG A 64 1.57 1.46 -10.26
CA ARG A 64 2.77 2.25 -10.57
C ARG A 64 3.85 1.40 -11.24
N ASP A 65 4.13 0.22 -10.70
CA ASP A 65 5.18 -0.66 -11.23
C ASP A 65 4.81 -1.24 -12.60
N SER A 66 3.53 -1.50 -12.83
CA SER A 66 2.99 -1.90 -14.14
C SER A 66 3.16 -0.78 -15.18
N ILE A 67 2.78 0.46 -14.84
CA ILE A 67 2.95 1.64 -15.71
C ILE A 67 4.43 1.85 -16.04
N ARG A 68 5.30 1.78 -15.03
CA ARG A 68 6.75 1.91 -15.22
C ARG A 68 7.29 0.85 -16.17
N SER A 69 6.92 -0.41 -15.97
CA SER A 69 7.35 -1.51 -16.83
C SER A 69 6.88 -1.32 -18.28
N ALA A 70 5.63 -0.87 -18.47
CA ALA A 70 5.12 -0.56 -19.81
C ALA A 70 5.86 0.62 -20.47
N ALA A 71 6.21 1.65 -19.70
CA ALA A 71 6.98 2.78 -20.18
C ALA A 71 8.42 2.38 -20.57
N ASP A 72 9.06 1.51 -19.77
CA ASP A 72 10.40 1.00 -20.06
C ASP A 72 10.41 0.18 -21.36
N ILE A 73 9.41 -0.69 -21.57
CA ILE A 73 9.24 -1.45 -22.82
C ILE A 73 9.04 -0.52 -24.02
N GLU A 74 8.20 0.51 -23.89
CA GLU A 74 7.97 1.46 -24.98
C GLU A 74 9.21 2.29 -25.29
N ALA A 75 9.98 2.67 -24.26
CA ALA A 75 11.25 3.36 -24.44
C ALA A 75 12.26 2.50 -25.21
N GLU A 76 12.40 1.22 -24.85
CA GLU A 76 13.25 0.28 -25.60
C GLU A 76 12.81 0.12 -27.06
N ARG A 77 11.49 0.04 -27.30
CA ARG A 77 10.92 -0.04 -28.65
C ARG A 77 11.29 1.19 -29.49
N LEU A 78 11.09 2.39 -28.93
CA LEU A 78 11.43 3.65 -29.60
C LEU A 78 12.94 3.77 -29.85
N GLU A 79 13.78 3.29 -28.93
CA GLU A 79 15.24 3.27 -29.12
C GLU A 79 15.63 2.37 -30.30
N GLN A 80 15.03 1.19 -30.42
CA GLN A 80 15.26 0.28 -31.54
C GLN A 80 14.80 0.89 -32.87
N GLU A 81 13.62 1.54 -32.91
CA GLU A 81 13.14 2.25 -34.09
C GLU A 81 14.10 3.37 -34.49
N ALA A 82 14.56 4.17 -33.54
CA ALA A 82 15.51 5.25 -33.81
C ALA A 82 16.85 4.72 -34.34
N LYS A 83 17.35 3.60 -33.79
CA LYS A 83 18.55 2.92 -34.30
C LYS A 83 18.35 2.43 -35.74
N ALA A 84 17.20 1.84 -36.06
CA ALA A 84 16.89 1.39 -37.41
C ALA A 84 16.81 2.55 -38.41
N VAL A 85 16.17 3.66 -38.03
CA VAL A 85 16.10 4.88 -38.85
C VAL A 85 17.48 5.47 -39.10
N ARG A 86 18.33 5.57 -38.07
CA ARG A 86 19.71 6.06 -38.21
C ARG A 86 20.51 5.18 -39.16
N LYS A 87 20.48 3.86 -38.97
CA LYS A 87 21.17 2.92 -39.84
C LYS A 87 20.72 3.05 -41.30
N ALA A 88 19.41 3.14 -41.55
CA ALA A 88 18.89 3.31 -42.90
C ALA A 88 19.28 4.66 -43.53
N ALA A 89 19.44 5.71 -42.73
CA ALA A 89 19.95 7.00 -43.19
C ALA A 89 21.45 6.92 -43.54
N ASP A 90 22.26 6.27 -42.70
CA ASP A 90 23.69 6.07 -42.94
C ASP A 90 23.92 5.27 -44.23
N GLU A 91 23.20 4.15 -44.42
CA GLU A 91 23.26 3.34 -45.65
C GLU A 91 22.91 4.14 -46.91
N ARG A 92 21.95 5.07 -46.81
CA ARG A 92 21.58 5.96 -47.92
C ARG A 92 22.65 7.00 -48.19
N ALA A 93 23.28 7.54 -47.15
CA ALA A 93 24.37 8.50 -47.29
C ALA A 93 25.58 7.86 -47.99
N ASP A 94 25.99 6.67 -47.54
CA ASP A 94 27.08 5.90 -48.15
C ASP A 94 26.82 5.61 -49.65
N ALA A 95 25.58 5.28 -50.01
CA ALA A 95 25.21 5.04 -51.41
C ALA A 95 25.32 6.30 -52.29
N VAL A 96 25.10 7.48 -51.72
CA VAL A 96 25.25 8.76 -52.42
C VAL A 96 26.72 9.18 -52.51
N GLU A 97 27.51 8.95 -51.44
CA GLU A 97 28.94 9.26 -51.42
C GLU A 97 29.80 8.28 -52.25
N GLY A 98 29.37 7.02 -52.38
CA GLY A 98 30.04 5.97 -53.16
C GLY A 98 29.60 5.86 -54.63
N GLY A 99 28.68 6.70 -55.11
CA GLY A 99 28.23 6.74 -56.50
C GLY A 99 29.29 7.28 -57.48
N PRO A 100 29.27 6.88 -58.77
CA PRO A 100 30.36 7.16 -59.72
C PRO A 100 30.40 8.64 -60.10
N GLY A 101 31.21 9.42 -59.39
CA GLY A 101 31.37 10.86 -59.59
C GLY A 101 32.78 11.39 -59.30
N ARG A 102 33.81 10.54 -59.45
CA ARG A 102 35.22 10.95 -59.56
C ARG A 102 35.87 10.27 -60.77
#